data_AF-A0A151BFX6-F1
#
_entry.id   AF-A0A151BFX6-F1
#
_cell.length_a   1.000
_cell.length_b   1.000
_cell.length_c   1.000
_cell.angle_alpha   90.00
_cell.angle_beta   90.00
_cell.angle_gamma   90.00
#
_symmetry.space_group_name_H-M   'P 1'
#
loop_
_entity.id
_entity.type
_entity.pdbx_description
1 polymer ?
#
loop_
_entity_poly.entity_id
_entity_poly.type
_entity_poly.pdbx_seq_one_letter_code
_entity_poly.pdbx_strand_id
1 'polypeptide(L)' 'MIYVEAVDKVSLKQIRDVLFVKASEVIGATYTSKSGSTRLRWDRTSEHMGRLKGEASVNAVLKLVEAGIISEEIFKEL' A
#
# COMPACT_ATOMS: atom_id res chain seq x y z
N MET A 1 -8.69 -4.43 3.16
CA MET A 1 -7.81 -5.00 4.19
C MET A 1 -6.38 -4.54 3.91
N ILE A 2 -5.66 -4.10 4.94
CA ILE A 2 -4.23 -3.79 4.86
C ILE A 2 -3.50 -4.81 5.74
N TYR A 3 -2.41 -5.37 5.22
CA TYR A 3 -1.51 -6.24 5.95
C TYR A 3 -0.08 -5.70 5.84
N VAL A 4 0.67 -5.74 6.94
CA VAL A 4 2.04 -5.21 7.02
C VAL A 4 2.99 -6.30 7.53
N GLU A 5 4.06 -6.51 6.76
CA GLU A 5 5.21 -7.35 7.06
C GLU A 5 6.35 -6.44 7.55
N ALA A 6 6.86 -6.68 8.75
CA ALA A 6 7.89 -5.86 9.38
C ALA A 6 8.61 -6.69 10.44
N VAL A 7 9.86 -6.32 10.75
CA VAL A 7 10.68 -6.99 11.77
C VAL A 7 10.08 -6.81 13.16
N ASP A 8 9.60 -5.60 13.46
CA ASP A 8 8.97 -5.30 14.74
C ASP A 8 7.63 -4.56 14.53
N LYS A 9 6.63 -4.95 15.33
CA LYS A 9 5.25 -4.47 15.25
C LYS A 9 4.63 -4.41 16.64
N VAL A 10 4.19 -3.22 17.03
CA VAL A 10 3.50 -2.97 18.30
C VAL A 10 2.10 -2.45 18.03
N SER A 11 1.09 -3.19 18.50
CA SER A 11 -0.30 -2.74 18.50
C SER A 11 -0.48 -1.58 19.48
N LEU A 12 -0.99 -0.44 19.01
CA LEU A 12 -1.18 0.76 19.82
C LEU A 12 -2.61 0.82 20.40
N LYS A 13 -3.61 0.68 19.54
CA LYS A 13 -5.03 0.70 19.91
C LYS A 13 -5.89 0.12 18.80
N GLN A 14 -7.10 -0.25 19.14
CA GLN A 14 -8.13 -0.64 18.19
C GLN A 14 -9.33 0.30 18.29
N ILE A 15 -9.82 0.79 17.15
CA ILE A 15 -11.05 1.57 17.05
C ILE A 15 -11.92 0.90 16.00
N ARG A 16 -13.07 0.35 16.42
CA ARG A 16 -13.94 -0.47 15.55
C ARG A 16 -13.14 -1.62 14.91
N ASP A 17 -13.15 -1.69 13.59
CA ASP A 17 -12.47 -2.66 12.74
C ASP A 17 -11.05 -2.20 12.31
N VAL A 18 -10.57 -1.07 12.83
CA VAL A 18 -9.24 -0.51 12.52
C VAL A 18 -8.28 -0.74 13.69
N LEU A 19 -7.25 -1.55 13.44
CA LEU A 19 -6.10 -1.73 14.34
C LEU A 19 -4.98 -0.76 13.97
N PHE A 20 -4.57 0.08 14.92
CA PHE A 20 -3.42 0.96 14.77
C PHE A 20 -2.16 0.25 15.26
N VAL A 21 -1.16 0.15 14.39
CA VAL A 21 0.11 -0.54 14.66
C VAL A 21 1.26 0.43 14.40
N LYS A 22 2.24 0.46 15.30
CA LYS A 22 3.56 1.02 15.03
C LYS A 22 4.44 -0.11 14.49
N ALA A 23 4.96 0.06 13.28
CA ALA A 23 5.85 -0.91 12.65
C ALA A 23 7.22 -0.29 12.39
N SER A 24 8.28 -1.05 12.64
CA SER A 24 9.68 -0.70 12.39
C SER A 24 10.29 -1.72 11.43
N GLU A 25 11.19 -1.24 10.57
CA GLU A 25 11.82 -2.06 9.53
C GLU A 25 10.79 -2.82 8.67
N VAL A 26 9.86 -2.06 8.09
CA VAL A 26 8.82 -2.61 7.21
C VAL A 26 9.46 -3.27 5.99
N ILE A 27 9.07 -4.52 5.73
CA ILE A 27 9.52 -5.35 4.61
C ILE A 27 8.51 -5.26 3.47
N GLY A 28 7.21 -5.20 3.78
CA GLY A 28 6.17 -5.10 2.78
C GLY A 28 4.81 -4.70 3.34
N ALA A 29 3.95 -4.20 2.46
CA ALA A 29 2.58 -3.85 2.77
C ALA A 29 1.67 -4.31 1.62
N THR A 30 0.60 -5.02 1.97
CA THR A 30 -0.41 -5.48 1.01
C THR A 30 -1.74 -4.80 1.28
N TYR A 31 -2.34 -4.22 0.24
CA TYR A 31 -3.68 -3.68 0.25
C TYR A 31 -4.58 -4.50 -0.67
N THR A 32 -5.76 -4.85 -0.17
CA THR A 32 -6.84 -5.43 -0.97
C THR A 32 -8.13 -4.67 -0.70
N SER A 33 -8.78 -4.16 -1.75
CA SER A 33 -10.08 -3.50 -1.63
C SER A 33 -11.15 -4.48 -1.18
N LYS A 34 -12.24 -3.99 -0.59
CA LYS A 34 -13.36 -4.84 -0.16
C LYS A 34 -13.97 -5.64 -1.32
N SER A 35 -14.00 -5.06 -2.51
CA SER A 35 -14.49 -5.70 -3.74
C SER A 35 -13.50 -6.70 -4.35
N GLY A 36 -12.23 -6.72 -3.91
CA GLY A 36 -11.17 -7.52 -4.51
C GLY A 36 -10.62 -6.98 -5.84
N SER A 37 -11.26 -5.96 -6.44
CA SER A 37 -10.84 -5.35 -7.72
C SER A 37 -9.56 -4.52 -7.65
N THR A 38 -8.95 -4.38 -6.47
CA THR A 38 -7.64 -3.76 -6.30
C THR A 38 -6.86 -4.57 -5.31
N ARG A 39 -5.71 -5.07 -5.75
CA ARG A 39 -4.74 -5.86 -4.98
C ARG A 39 -3.36 -5.29 -5.26
N LEU A 40 -2.83 -4.54 -4.30
CA LEU A 40 -1.55 -3.87 -4.39
C LEU A 40 -0.60 -4.44 -3.34
N ARG A 41 0.65 -4.63 -3.72
CA ARG A 41 1.74 -4.98 -2.81
C ARG A 41 2.88 -4.01 -3.01
N TRP A 42 3.29 -3.37 -1.92
CA TRP A 42 4.55 -2.63 -1.84
C TRP A 42 5.57 -3.52 -1.14
N ASP A 43 6.73 -3.71 -1.76
CA ASP A 43 7.87 -4.42 -1.17
C ASP A 43 9.04 -3.44 -1.06
N ARG A 44 9.74 -3.45 0.09
CA ARG A 44 10.95 -2.67 0.30
C ARG A 44 12.05 -3.17 -0.65
N THR A 45 12.74 -2.24 -1.31
CA THR A 45 13.87 -2.53 -2.20
C THR A 45 15.18 -1.92 -1.72
N SER A 46 15.12 -0.87 -0.89
CA SER A 46 16.26 -0.29 -0.18
C SER A 46 15.79 0.36 1.13
N GLU A 47 16.69 1.03 1.86
CA GLU A 47 16.38 1.64 3.16
C GLU A 47 15.18 2.58 3.12
N HIS A 48 15.08 3.40 2.06
CA HIS A 48 14.07 4.44 1.89
C HIS A 48 13.22 4.28 0.62
N MET A 49 13.39 3.19 -0.12
CA MET A 49 12.62 2.93 -1.35
C MET A 49 11.95 1.57 -1.34
N GLY A 50 10.91 1.46 -2.16
CA GLY A 50 10.28 0.19 -2.46
C GLY A 50 9.57 0.22 -3.79
N ARG A 51 9.06 -0.93 -4.18
CA ARG A 51 8.35 -1.14 -5.44
C ARG A 51 6.90 -1.48 -5.15
N LEU A 52 6.00 -0.71 -5.75
CA LEU A 52 4.57 -1.00 -5.79
C LEU A 52 4.26 -1.85 -7.03
N LYS A 53 3.49 -2.93 -6.85
CA LYS A 53 3.01 -3.82 -7.92
C LYS A 53 1.59 -4.29 -7.64
N GLY A 54 0.88 -4.69 -8.69
CA GLY A 54 -0.40 -5.39 -8.55
C GLY A 54 -1.46 -4.90 -9.54
N GLU A 55 -2.70 -5.25 -9.23
CA GLU A 55 -3.88 -4.89 -10.02
C GLU A 55 -4.62 -3.76 -9.30
N ALA A 56 -5.00 -2.74 -10.03
CA ALA A 56 -5.76 -1.62 -9.51
C ALA A 56 -6.93 -1.28 -10.41
N SER A 57 -8.05 -0.92 -9.79
CA SER A 57 -9.14 -0.23 -10.48
C SER A 57 -8.66 1.15 -10.93
N VAL A 58 -9.27 1.71 -11.97
CA VAL A 58 -8.95 3.06 -12.48
C VAL A 58 -8.99 4.11 -11.36
N ASN A 59 -10.00 4.05 -10.50
CA ASN A 59 -10.11 4.95 -9.35
C ASN A 59 -8.93 4.83 -8.38
N ALA A 60 -8.43 3.62 -8.14
CA ALA A 60 -7.27 3.41 -7.28
C ALA A 60 -5.98 3.94 -7.94
N VAL A 61 -5.82 3.76 -9.25
CA VAL A 61 -4.70 4.34 -10.00
C VAL A 61 -4.70 5.87 -9.90
N LEU A 62 -5.86 6.52 -10.11
CA LEU A 62 -5.98 7.97 -9.97
C LEU A 62 -5.54 8.46 -8.59
N LYS A 63 -5.93 7.74 -7.52
CA LYS A 63 -5.51 8.07 -6.14
C LYS A 63 -3.99 7.93 -5.93
N LEU A 64 -3.34 6.98 -6.59
CA LEU A 64 -1.89 6.84 -6.55
C LEU A 64 -1.18 7.98 -7.29
N VAL A 65 -1.76 8.46 -8.39
CA VAL A 65 -1.27 9.63 -9.13
C VAL A 65 -1.44 10.91 -8.31
N GLU A 66 -2.63 11.15 -7.74
CA GLU A 66 -2.88 12.29 -6.84
C GLU A 66 -1.93 12.30 -5.63
N ALA A 67 -1.54 11.12 -5.14
CA ALA A 67 -0.58 10.98 -4.04
C ALA A 67 0.89 11.11 -4.48
N GLY A 68 1.18 11.28 -5.77
CA GLY A 68 2.54 11.39 -6.32
C GLY A 68 3.33 10.07 -6.32
N ILE A 69 2.66 8.93 -6.16
CA ILE A 69 3.30 7.61 -6.14
C ILE A 69 3.56 7.11 -7.57
N ILE A 70 2.67 7.42 -8.50
CA ILE A 70 2.78 7.11 -9.94
C ILE A 70 2.75 8.45 -10.70
N SER A 71 3.58 8.59 -11.74
CA SER A 71 3.55 9.79 -12.59
C SER A 71 2.34 9.80 -13.52
N GLU A 72 1.85 11.00 -13.87
CA GLU A 72 0.77 11.17 -14.85
C GLU A 72 1.11 10.62 -16.24
N GLU A 73 2.40 10.61 -16.59
CA GLU A 73 2.86 10.09 -17.89
C GLU A 73 2.52 8.61 -18.05
N ILE A 74 2.69 7.81 -17.00
CA ILE A 74 2.32 6.39 -16.99
C ILE A 74 0.81 6.20 -17.17
N PHE A 75 -0.01 7.15 -16.69
CA PHE A 75 -1.46 7.08 -16.81
C PHE A 75 -1.95 7.39 -18.24
N LYS A 76 -1.28 8.29 -18.97
CA LYS A 76 -1.70 8.69 -20.32
C LYS A 76 -1.46 7.62 -21.39
N GLU A 77 -0.72 6.56 -21.06
CA GLU A 77 -0.42 5.44 -21.96
C GLU A 77 -1.31 4.20 -21.74
N LEU A 78 -2.22 4.24 -20.75
CA LEU A 78 -3.18 3.16 -20.43
C LEU A 78 -4.58 3.44 -21.00
#